data_AF-A0A8T7EUS8-F1
#
_entry.id   AF-A0A8T7EUS8-F1
#
_cell.length_a   1.000
_cell.length_b   1.000
_cell.length_c   1.000
_cell.angle_alpha   90.00
_cell.angle_beta   90.00
_cell.angle_gamma   90.00
#
_symmetry.space_group_name_H-M   'P 1'
#
loop_
_entity.id
_entity.type
_entity.pdbx_description
1 polymer ?
#
loop_
_entity_poly.entity_id
_entity_poly.type
_entity_poly.pdbx_seq_one_letter_code
_entity_poly.pdbx_strand_id
1 'polypeptide(L)'
;MGGHVPYGVHIVDGSADVVLPTMLRDPVQWLFSSYYKVLRKQTHQLHEKFITEKLDLNDGIVHLRSNLQTRLLAGIDDSGECTPEHLEIAKQTLRDRIDTFGLLERYDESLIMFRRFYGWKTPLYVRKNVGTNVRAKAQHTTESIKIAEQHNNLDVQLYAFAVSLFEERVREQERGVPAGSGDLPAFERPLRTLGEFNGSALRLCITASFWAQDAAARVW
;
A
#
# COMPACT_ATOMS: atom_id res chain seq x y z
N MET A 1 -15.09 -2.30 -3.43
CA MET A 1 -14.31 -2.97 -4.51
C MET A 1 -12.83 -2.82 -4.20
N GLY A 2 -11.93 -3.51 -4.90
CA GLY A 2 -10.48 -3.39 -4.66
C GLY A 2 -9.58 -3.35 -6.03
N GLY A 3 -8.45 -1.71 -7.23
CA GLY A 3 -7.55 -1.40 -8.40
C GLY A 3 -6.61 -0.26 -8.04
N HIS A 4 -5.86 0.23 -9.01
CA HIS A 4 -5.28 1.57 -8.93
C HIS A 4 -6.38 2.56 -9.32
N VAL A 5 -7.30 2.80 -8.37
CA VAL A 5 -8.47 3.68 -8.52
C VAL A 5 -8.14 5.02 -7.85
N PRO A 6 -8.17 6.15 -8.59
CA PRO A 6 -7.92 7.46 -7.98
C PRO A 6 -8.98 7.85 -6.94
N TYR A 7 -8.58 8.68 -5.99
CA TYR A 7 -9.50 9.33 -5.06
C TYR A 7 -10.57 10.13 -5.82
N GLY A 8 -11.79 10.15 -5.29
CA GLY A 8 -12.89 10.95 -5.84
C GLY A 8 -13.83 10.20 -6.79
N VAL A 9 -13.50 8.98 -7.23
CA VAL A 9 -14.41 8.15 -8.06
C VAL A 9 -15.76 7.91 -7.37
N HIS A 10 -15.76 7.72 -6.05
CA HIS A 10 -16.97 7.59 -5.21
C HIS A 10 -17.86 8.86 -5.20
N ILE A 11 -17.31 10.04 -5.53
CA ILE A 11 -18.07 11.29 -5.66
C ILE A 11 -18.79 11.31 -7.01
N VAL A 12 -18.17 10.73 -8.05
CA VAL A 12 -18.72 10.66 -9.42
C VAL A 12 -19.78 9.57 -9.55
N ASP A 13 -19.64 8.45 -8.82
CA ASP A 13 -20.66 7.37 -8.81
C ASP A 13 -21.82 7.61 -7.81
N GLY A 14 -21.73 8.66 -6.98
CA GLY A 14 -22.79 9.06 -6.04
C GLY A 14 -22.76 8.35 -4.68
N SER A 15 -21.75 7.53 -4.40
CA SER A 15 -21.60 6.80 -3.13
C SER A 15 -21.06 7.71 -2.02
N ALA A 16 -21.93 8.51 -1.40
CA ALA A 16 -21.57 9.47 -0.36
C ALA A 16 -20.97 8.84 0.92
N ASP A 17 -21.46 7.66 1.33
CA ASP A 17 -21.10 7.00 2.60
C ASP A 17 -20.03 5.90 2.42
N VAL A 18 -18.94 6.20 1.72
CA VAL A 18 -17.84 5.24 1.48
C VAL A 18 -16.65 5.52 2.40
N VAL A 19 -16.34 4.59 3.29
CA VAL A 19 -15.08 4.59 4.05
C VAL A 19 -13.91 4.19 3.12
N LEU A 20 -12.82 4.95 3.15
CA LEU A 20 -11.69 4.86 2.23
C LEU A 20 -10.39 4.42 2.94
N PRO A 21 -10.25 3.14 3.34
CA PRO A 21 -8.99 2.62 3.88
C PRO A 21 -7.93 2.53 2.78
N THR A 22 -6.70 2.98 3.05
CA THR A 22 -5.57 2.79 2.14
C THR A 22 -4.31 2.27 2.83
N MET A 23 -3.41 1.67 2.06
CA MET A 23 -2.13 1.15 2.51
C MET A 23 -1.02 1.70 1.61
N LEU A 24 -0.14 2.52 2.19
CA LEU A 24 1.04 3.07 1.53
C LEU A 24 2.26 2.15 1.75
N ARG A 25 3.29 2.34 0.93
CA ARG A 25 4.54 1.56 0.95
C ARG A 25 5.74 2.46 0.62
N ASP A 26 6.92 2.13 1.14
CA ASP A 26 8.18 2.74 0.66
C ASP A 26 8.24 2.69 -0.88
N PRO A 27 8.33 3.84 -1.57
CA PRO A 27 8.16 3.90 -3.03
C PRO A 27 9.25 3.19 -3.83
N VAL A 28 10.45 3.05 -3.27
CA VAL A 28 11.59 2.38 -3.91
C VAL A 28 11.41 0.87 -3.79
N GLN A 29 11.05 0.41 -2.60
CA GLN A 29 10.72 -0.97 -2.31
C GLN A 29 9.48 -1.43 -3.09
N TRP A 30 8.51 -0.53 -3.32
CA TRP A 30 7.40 -0.74 -4.25
C TRP A 30 7.91 -0.89 -5.69
N LEU A 31 8.75 0.03 -6.19
CA LEU A 31 9.23 0.05 -7.56
C LEU A 31 10.08 -1.19 -7.89
N PHE A 32 11.00 -1.58 -7.01
CA PHE A 32 11.76 -2.83 -7.10
C PHE A 32 10.82 -4.05 -7.09
N SER A 33 9.81 -4.05 -6.22
CA SER A 33 8.79 -5.10 -6.17
C SER A 33 7.92 -5.17 -7.44
N SER A 34 7.76 -4.05 -8.16
CA SER A 34 7.10 -3.98 -9.47
C SER A 34 8.00 -4.51 -10.57
N TYR A 35 9.29 -4.16 -10.60
CA TYR A 35 10.28 -4.71 -11.53
C TYR A 35 10.31 -6.26 -11.51
N TYR A 36 10.53 -6.88 -10.34
CA TYR A 36 10.54 -8.34 -10.23
C TYR A 36 9.15 -8.98 -10.49
N LYS A 37 8.05 -8.21 -10.39
CA LYS A 37 6.70 -8.65 -10.80
C LYS A 37 6.55 -8.69 -12.32
N VAL A 38 7.15 -7.75 -13.07
CA VAL A 38 7.24 -7.82 -14.54
C VAL A 38 8.01 -9.07 -14.97
N LEU A 39 9.21 -9.28 -14.44
CA LEU A 39 10.04 -10.44 -14.79
C LEU A 39 9.37 -11.78 -14.45
N ARG A 40 8.61 -11.87 -13.35
CA ARG A 40 7.98 -13.14 -12.93
C ARG A 40 6.64 -13.43 -13.63
N LYS A 41 5.81 -12.42 -13.89
CA LYS A 41 4.47 -12.63 -14.44
C LYS A 41 4.49 -12.55 -15.96
N GLN A 42 4.51 -13.71 -16.63
CA GLN A 42 4.44 -13.82 -18.09
C GLN A 42 3.25 -13.07 -18.69
N THR A 43 2.10 -13.06 -18.02
CA THR A 43 0.89 -12.31 -18.39
C THR A 43 0.91 -10.84 -17.91
N HIS A 44 2.08 -10.21 -17.86
CA HIS A 44 2.24 -8.77 -17.61
C HIS A 44 2.58 -8.06 -18.92
N GLN A 45 1.93 -6.93 -19.21
CA GLN A 45 2.05 -6.23 -20.50
C GLN A 45 3.50 -5.87 -20.87
N LEU A 46 4.35 -5.59 -19.88
CA LEU A 46 5.78 -5.28 -20.07
C LEU A 46 6.72 -6.51 -20.05
N HIS A 47 6.22 -7.73 -19.84
CA HIS A 47 7.06 -8.92 -19.64
C HIS A 47 7.91 -9.24 -20.88
N GLU A 48 7.27 -9.38 -22.04
CA GLU A 48 7.94 -9.69 -23.31
C GLU A 48 9.02 -8.65 -23.63
N LYS A 49 8.73 -7.36 -23.42
CA LYS A 49 9.70 -6.26 -23.56
C LYS A 49 10.93 -6.48 -22.67
N PHE A 50 10.72 -6.63 -21.36
CA PHE A 50 11.82 -6.73 -20.38
C PHE A 50 12.71 -7.94 -20.64
N ILE A 51 12.14 -9.08 -21.07
CA ILE A 51 12.91 -10.29 -21.39
C ILE A 51 13.65 -10.17 -22.73
N THR A 52 13.01 -9.60 -23.77
CA THR A 52 13.58 -9.50 -25.12
C THR A 52 14.70 -8.47 -25.20
N GLU A 53 14.47 -7.27 -24.62
CA GLU A 53 15.47 -6.20 -24.53
C GLU A 53 16.47 -6.41 -23.39
N LYS A 54 16.25 -7.43 -22.54
CA LYS A 54 17.08 -7.80 -21.37
C LYS A 54 17.29 -6.67 -20.36
N LEU A 55 16.26 -5.85 -20.18
CA LEU A 55 16.31 -4.66 -19.34
C LEU A 55 16.63 -5.04 -17.89
N ASP A 56 17.70 -4.46 -17.35
CA ASP A 56 18.09 -4.66 -15.96
C ASP A 56 17.22 -3.82 -15.00
N LEU A 57 17.56 -3.76 -13.71
CA LEU A 57 16.76 -2.99 -12.76
C LEU A 57 16.75 -1.49 -13.07
N ASN A 58 17.87 -0.93 -13.49
CA ASN A 58 18.01 0.50 -13.79
C ASN A 58 17.27 0.84 -15.09
N ASP A 59 17.50 0.06 -16.16
CA ASP A 59 16.85 0.24 -17.46
C ASP A 59 15.34 -0.07 -17.40
N GLY A 60 14.95 -1.03 -16.57
CA GLY A 60 13.54 -1.41 -16.38
C GLY A 60 12.73 -0.38 -15.60
N ILE A 61 13.34 0.40 -14.70
CA ILE A 61 12.64 1.37 -13.84
C ILE A 61 11.90 2.42 -14.67
N VAL A 62 12.51 2.97 -15.72
CA VAL A 62 11.92 4.08 -16.50
C VAL A 62 10.66 3.69 -17.28
N HIS A 63 10.34 2.39 -17.37
CA HIS A 63 9.10 1.89 -17.98
C HIS A 63 8.01 1.51 -16.96
N LEU A 64 8.31 1.61 -15.66
CA LEU A 64 7.32 1.44 -14.60
C LEU A 64 6.61 2.76 -14.31
N ARG A 65 5.38 2.70 -13.80
CA ARG A 65 4.61 3.90 -13.44
C ARG A 65 5.31 4.69 -12.33
N SER A 66 5.52 5.98 -12.56
CA SER A 66 6.08 6.93 -11.58
C SER A 66 4.99 7.57 -10.73
N ASN A 67 5.34 7.88 -9.47
CA ASN A 67 4.53 8.64 -8.51
C ASN A 67 3.08 8.12 -8.34
N LEU A 68 2.90 6.80 -8.33
CA LEU A 68 1.58 6.18 -8.38
C LEU A 68 0.75 6.43 -7.11
N GLN A 69 1.35 6.45 -5.92
CA GLN A 69 0.60 6.74 -4.69
C GLN A 69 0.14 8.21 -4.66
N THR A 70 0.98 9.10 -5.20
CA THR A 70 0.67 10.53 -5.38
C THR A 70 -0.45 10.73 -6.38
N ARG A 71 -0.38 10.13 -7.58
CA ARG A 71 -1.45 10.18 -8.59
C ARG A 71 -2.80 9.77 -8.00
N LEU A 72 -2.83 8.60 -7.37
CA LEU A 72 -4.05 8.02 -6.81
C LEU A 72 -4.64 8.88 -5.66
N LEU A 73 -3.81 9.41 -4.75
CA LEU A 73 -4.29 10.30 -3.68
C LEU A 73 -4.60 11.73 -4.17
N ALA A 74 -4.05 12.17 -5.30
CA ALA A 74 -4.41 13.42 -5.95
C ALA A 74 -5.70 13.34 -6.78
N GLY A 75 -6.23 12.13 -7.01
CA GLY A 75 -7.42 11.90 -7.84
C GLY A 75 -7.17 11.91 -9.35
N ILE A 76 -5.91 11.88 -9.79
CA ILE A 76 -5.54 11.78 -11.21
C ILE A 76 -5.21 10.33 -11.62
N ASP A 77 -5.36 10.04 -12.90
CA ASP A 77 -5.02 8.74 -13.48
C ASP A 77 -3.54 8.67 -13.92
N ASP A 78 -3.20 7.71 -14.78
CA ASP A 78 -1.86 7.57 -15.34
C ASP A 78 -1.58 8.50 -16.54
N SER A 79 -2.53 9.34 -16.95
CA SER A 79 -2.33 10.33 -18.01
C SER A 79 -1.61 11.59 -17.48
N GLY A 80 -1.01 12.36 -18.39
CA GLY A 80 -0.34 13.62 -18.07
C GLY A 80 0.85 13.50 -17.10
N GLU A 81 1.36 14.67 -16.69
CA GLU A 81 2.46 14.79 -15.73
C GLU A 81 1.94 14.78 -14.29
N CYS A 82 2.67 14.14 -13.36
CA CYS A 82 2.41 14.26 -11.93
C CYS A 82 3.37 15.31 -11.37
N THR A 83 2.82 16.44 -10.93
CA THR A 83 3.56 17.67 -10.57
C THR A 83 3.56 17.93 -9.05
N PRO A 84 4.36 18.88 -8.52
CA PRO A 84 4.36 19.21 -7.08
C PRO A 84 3.00 19.66 -6.53
N GLU A 85 2.12 20.24 -7.34
CA GLU A 85 0.76 20.61 -6.94
C GLU A 85 -0.07 19.36 -6.60
N HIS A 86 0.10 18.27 -7.36
CA HIS A 86 -0.54 16.99 -7.10
C HIS A 86 -0.02 16.34 -5.80
N LEU A 87 1.24 16.58 -5.43
CA LEU A 87 1.78 16.16 -4.14
C LEU A 87 1.08 16.86 -2.97
N GLU A 88 0.79 18.15 -3.06
CA GLU A 88 0.03 18.84 -2.01
C GLU A 88 -1.44 18.40 -1.95
N ILE A 89 -2.09 18.16 -3.09
CA ILE A 89 -3.46 17.57 -3.13
C ILE A 89 -3.46 16.16 -2.50
N ALA A 90 -2.43 15.34 -2.77
CA ALA A 90 -2.29 14.01 -2.19
C ALA A 90 -2.06 14.06 -0.66
N LYS A 91 -1.25 15.00 -0.15
CA LYS A 91 -1.04 15.23 1.29
C LYS A 91 -2.33 15.66 1.99
N GLN A 92 -3.06 16.63 1.41
CA GLN A 92 -4.35 17.10 1.92
C GLN A 92 -5.38 15.95 1.93
N THR A 93 -5.49 15.20 0.83
CA THR A 93 -6.42 14.06 0.75
C THR A 93 -6.08 13.00 1.80
N LEU A 94 -4.80 12.64 1.97
CA LEU A 94 -4.37 11.67 2.99
C LEU A 94 -4.64 12.13 4.43
N ARG A 95 -4.51 13.44 4.72
CA ARG A 95 -4.79 13.99 6.06
C ARG A 95 -6.29 14.13 6.31
N ASP A 96 -7.01 14.75 5.38
CA ASP A 96 -8.30 15.39 5.63
C ASP A 96 -9.49 14.62 5.04
N ARG A 97 -9.23 13.63 4.17
CA ARG A 97 -10.26 12.90 3.40
C ARG A 97 -10.11 11.38 3.41
N ILE A 98 -9.01 10.85 3.97
CA ILE A 98 -8.77 9.42 4.13
C ILE A 98 -9.00 9.07 5.61
N ASP A 99 -10.13 8.40 5.86
CA ASP A 99 -10.61 7.98 7.18
C ASP A 99 -9.51 7.33 8.02
N THR A 100 -8.80 6.38 7.39
CA THR A 100 -7.75 5.61 8.03
C THR A 100 -6.78 5.08 6.98
N PHE A 101 -5.49 5.09 7.30
CA PHE A 101 -4.46 4.53 6.43
C PHE A 101 -3.39 3.80 7.24
N GLY A 102 -2.67 2.94 6.55
CA GLY A 102 -1.53 2.21 7.10
C GLY A 102 -0.30 2.25 6.20
N LEU A 103 0.79 1.74 6.74
CA LEU A 103 2.09 1.62 6.08
C LEU A 103 2.46 0.14 6.02
N LEU A 104 2.82 -0.38 4.84
CA LEU A 104 3.11 -1.81 4.68
C LEU A 104 4.34 -2.25 5.50
N GLU A 105 5.27 -1.33 5.71
CA GLU A 105 6.45 -1.48 6.56
C GLU A 105 6.10 -1.52 8.07
N ARG A 106 4.95 -0.95 8.49
CA ARG A 106 4.37 -1.00 9.85
C ARG A 106 3.03 -1.77 9.83
N TYR A 107 3.01 -2.97 9.24
CA TYR A 107 1.77 -3.69 8.92
C TYR A 107 0.92 -4.08 10.15
N ASP A 108 1.53 -4.64 11.20
CA ASP A 108 0.79 -5.06 12.40
C ASP A 108 0.18 -3.87 13.15
N GLU A 109 0.92 -2.76 13.23
CA GLU A 109 0.45 -1.48 13.74
C GLU A 109 -0.72 -0.93 12.90
N SER A 110 -0.62 -1.00 11.58
CA SER A 110 -1.67 -0.60 10.64
C SER A 110 -2.94 -1.43 10.83
N LEU A 111 -2.83 -2.74 11.08
CA LEU A 111 -3.97 -3.58 11.44
C LEU A 111 -4.59 -3.18 12.78
N ILE A 112 -3.81 -2.70 13.75
CA ILE A 112 -4.35 -2.19 15.03
C ILE A 112 -5.09 -0.85 14.80
N MET A 113 -4.54 0.05 13.99
CA MET A 113 -5.21 1.30 13.59
C MET A 113 -6.55 1.03 12.89
N PHE A 114 -6.58 0.12 11.91
CA PHE A 114 -7.82 -0.29 11.25
C PHE A 114 -8.79 -0.99 12.20
N ARG A 115 -8.29 -1.91 13.05
CA ARG A 115 -9.12 -2.62 14.04
C ARG A 115 -9.85 -1.62 14.94
N ARG A 116 -9.14 -0.61 15.45
CA ARG A 116 -9.73 0.44 16.30
C ARG A 116 -10.73 1.30 15.53
N PHE A 117 -10.39 1.74 14.32
CA PHE A 117 -11.28 2.55 13.48
C PHE A 117 -12.62 1.84 13.18
N TYR A 118 -12.56 0.57 12.75
CA TYR A 118 -13.75 -0.21 12.40
C TYR A 118 -14.43 -0.94 13.57
N GLY A 119 -13.96 -0.77 14.81
CA GLY A 119 -14.46 -1.51 15.98
C GLY A 119 -14.29 -3.03 15.89
N TRP A 120 -13.35 -3.52 15.07
CA TRP A 120 -13.19 -4.96 14.82
C TRP A 120 -12.66 -5.74 16.04
N LYS A 121 -13.08 -7.01 16.13
CA LYS A 121 -12.38 -8.00 16.96
C LYS A 121 -11.01 -8.28 16.35
N THR A 122 -10.00 -8.52 17.17
CA THR A 122 -8.59 -8.67 16.74
C THR A 122 -8.46 -9.72 15.62
N PRO A 123 -8.03 -9.34 14.41
CA PRO A 123 -7.99 -10.26 13.28
C PRO A 123 -6.82 -11.23 13.40
N LEU A 124 -7.11 -12.53 13.25
CA LEU A 124 -6.09 -13.52 12.88
C LEU A 124 -5.85 -13.40 11.38
N TYR A 125 -4.60 -13.23 10.97
CA TYR A 125 -4.24 -13.01 9.57
C TYR A 125 -3.06 -13.89 9.13
N VAL A 126 -2.89 -13.99 7.81
CA VAL A 126 -1.77 -14.70 7.16
C VAL A 126 -1.12 -13.74 6.18
N ARG A 127 0.21 -13.57 6.26
CA ARG A 127 0.97 -12.74 5.32
C ARG A 127 1.00 -13.41 3.93
N LYS A 128 0.13 -12.96 3.02
CA LYS A 128 0.13 -13.36 1.60
C LYS A 128 0.86 -12.34 0.73
N ASN A 129 1.31 -12.79 -0.45
CA ASN A 129 2.07 -11.99 -1.42
C ASN A 129 3.41 -11.43 -0.90
N VAL A 130 3.99 -12.06 0.14
CA VAL A 130 5.40 -11.83 0.52
C VAL A 130 6.27 -12.31 -0.64
N GLY A 131 6.93 -11.38 -1.31
CA GLY A 131 7.71 -11.68 -2.52
C GLY A 131 9.04 -12.35 -2.17
N THR A 132 9.08 -13.70 -2.18
CA THR A 132 10.27 -14.52 -1.91
C THR A 132 11.53 -14.12 -2.68
N ASN A 133 11.35 -13.54 -3.88
CA ASN A 133 12.42 -13.16 -4.79
C ASN A 133 12.65 -11.63 -4.84
N VAL A 134 11.93 -10.83 -4.04
CA VAL A 134 12.09 -9.37 -3.97
C VAL A 134 13.08 -9.05 -2.86
N ARG A 135 14.30 -8.67 -3.24
CA ARG A 135 15.31 -8.16 -2.31
C ARG A 135 14.81 -6.89 -1.58
N ALA A 136 15.29 -6.67 -0.37
CA ALA A 136 15.00 -5.45 0.38
C ALA A 136 15.64 -4.21 -0.28
N LYS A 137 15.14 -2.99 -0.03
CA LYS A 137 15.73 -1.73 -0.53
C LYS A 137 17.24 -1.68 -0.26
N ALA A 138 17.65 -1.98 0.98
CA ALA A 138 19.05 -2.01 1.42
C ALA A 138 19.93 -3.14 0.84
N GLN A 139 19.37 -4.03 0.00
CA GLN A 139 20.10 -5.09 -0.72
C GLN A 139 20.32 -4.78 -2.21
N HIS A 140 20.04 -3.54 -2.63
CA HIS A 140 20.30 -3.01 -3.97
C HIS A 140 21.44 -1.98 -3.92
N THR A 141 21.98 -1.60 -5.07
CA THR A 141 23.06 -0.61 -5.14
C THR A 141 22.53 0.79 -4.81
N THR A 142 23.40 1.66 -4.30
CA THR A 142 23.11 3.09 -4.07
C THR A 142 22.65 3.80 -5.35
N GLU A 143 23.09 3.32 -6.51
CA GLU A 143 22.68 3.80 -7.83
C GLU A 143 21.23 3.43 -8.16
N SER A 144 20.86 2.13 -8.09
CA SER A 144 19.47 1.70 -8.32
C SER A 144 18.49 2.34 -7.34
N ILE A 145 18.93 2.58 -6.09
CA ILE A 145 18.14 3.32 -5.10
C ILE A 145 17.93 4.78 -5.55
N LYS A 146 18.98 5.50 -5.95
CA LYS A 146 18.87 6.89 -6.43
C LYS A 146 17.99 7.02 -7.69
N ILE A 147 18.14 6.11 -8.64
CA ILE A 147 17.31 6.09 -9.87
C ILE A 147 15.84 5.89 -9.50
N ALA A 148 15.53 4.97 -8.58
CA ALA A 148 14.17 4.77 -8.08
C ALA A 148 13.63 5.97 -7.29
N GLU A 149 14.46 6.64 -6.49
CA GLU A 149 14.08 7.83 -5.72
C GLU A 149 13.84 9.06 -6.61
N GLN A 150 14.57 9.18 -7.73
CA GLN A 150 14.32 10.20 -8.75
C GLN A 150 13.02 9.92 -9.53
N HIS A 151 12.81 8.67 -9.94
CA HIS A 151 11.61 8.24 -10.67
C HIS A 151 10.31 8.38 -9.85
N ASN A 152 10.39 8.13 -8.55
CA ASN A 152 9.27 8.25 -7.59
C ASN A 152 9.43 9.45 -6.64
N ASN A 153 10.02 10.57 -7.07
CA ASN A 153 10.39 11.66 -6.16
C ASN A 153 9.21 12.33 -5.42
N LEU A 154 8.00 12.35 -5.98
CA LEU A 154 6.82 12.86 -5.29
C LEU A 154 6.27 11.82 -4.31
N ASP A 155 6.23 10.55 -4.72
CA ASP A 155 5.88 9.43 -3.83
C ASP A 155 6.82 9.34 -2.62
N VAL A 156 8.13 9.63 -2.78
CA VAL A 156 9.10 9.66 -1.67
C VAL A 156 8.77 10.76 -0.67
N GLN A 157 8.40 11.95 -1.14
CA GLN A 157 7.98 13.06 -0.28
C GLN A 157 6.62 12.80 0.39
N LEU A 158 5.67 12.21 -0.34
CA LEU A 158 4.37 11.80 0.18
C LEU A 158 4.50 10.72 1.24
N TYR A 159 5.40 9.75 1.03
CA TYR A 159 5.65 8.68 2.00
C TYR A 159 6.33 9.20 3.27
N ALA A 160 7.29 10.13 3.17
CA ALA A 160 7.88 10.78 4.34
C ALA A 160 6.84 11.59 5.16
N PHE A 161 5.92 12.28 4.48
CA PHE A 161 4.76 12.91 5.12
C PHE A 161 3.84 11.87 5.77
N ALA A 162 3.49 10.80 5.07
CA ALA A 162 2.62 9.74 5.55
C ALA A 162 3.19 9.01 6.78
N VAL A 163 4.50 8.76 6.83
CA VAL A 163 5.20 8.23 8.01
C VAL A 163 5.01 9.14 9.21
N SER A 164 5.15 10.45 9.02
CA SER A 164 5.03 11.46 10.07
C SER A 164 3.59 11.56 10.60
N LEU A 165 2.61 11.57 9.70
CA LEU A 165 1.17 11.63 10.01
C LEU A 165 0.63 10.31 10.61
N PHE A 166 1.13 9.15 10.18
CA PHE A 166 0.76 7.87 10.79
C PHE A 166 1.24 7.80 12.24
N GLU A 167 2.49 8.20 12.46
CA GLU A 167 3.14 8.27 13.78
C GLU A 167 2.48 9.32 14.71
N GLU A 168 1.92 10.39 14.16
CA GLU A 168 1.02 11.31 14.89
C GLU A 168 -0.27 10.60 15.32
N ARG A 169 -1.03 10.04 14.37
CA ARG A 169 -2.31 9.33 14.62
C ARG A 169 -2.17 8.15 15.59
N VAL A 170 -1.04 7.42 15.59
CA VAL A 170 -0.75 6.35 16.56
C VAL A 170 -0.72 6.90 17.99
N ARG A 171 0.07 7.94 18.24
CA ARG A 171 0.24 8.54 19.58
C ARG A 171 -1.03 9.23 20.09
N GLU A 172 -1.86 9.78 19.20
CA GLU A 172 -3.19 10.28 19.56
C GLU A 172 -4.08 9.17 20.11
N GLN A 173 -4.13 8.00 19.44
CA GLN A 173 -4.90 6.87 19.94
C GLN A 173 -4.34 6.28 21.24
N GLU A 174 -3.02 6.30 21.45
CA GLU A 174 -2.41 5.85 22.71
C GLU A 174 -2.79 6.75 23.89
N ARG A 175 -2.78 8.08 23.71
CA ARG A 175 -3.25 9.05 24.72
C ARG A 175 -4.75 8.87 25.06
N GLY A 176 -5.54 8.31 24.15
CA GLY A 176 -6.95 8.02 24.34
C GLY A 176 -7.25 6.74 25.16
N VAL A 177 -6.25 5.92 25.51
CA VAL A 177 -6.45 4.68 26.28
C VAL A 177 -6.27 4.94 27.78
N PRO A 178 -7.28 4.70 28.63
CA PRO A 178 -7.12 4.79 30.08
C PRO A 178 -6.11 3.76 30.62
N ALA A 179 -5.14 4.24 31.40
CA ALA A 179 -4.16 3.39 32.07
C ALA A 179 -4.86 2.42 33.05
N GLY A 180 -4.76 1.12 32.77
CA GLY A 180 -5.39 0.05 33.57
C GLY A 180 -6.47 -0.77 32.84
N SER A 181 -6.79 -0.46 31.58
CA SER A 181 -7.79 -1.18 30.76
C SER A 181 -7.46 -2.63 30.38
N GLY A 182 -6.33 -3.19 30.83
CA GLY A 182 -5.85 -4.54 30.48
C GLY A 182 -5.21 -4.65 29.08
N ASP A 183 -5.60 -3.77 28.16
CA ASP A 183 -4.82 -3.47 26.96
C ASP A 183 -3.51 -2.76 27.37
N LEU A 184 -2.45 -3.55 27.57
CA LEU A 184 -1.07 -3.10 27.33
C LEU A 184 -1.00 -2.45 25.94
N PRO A 185 -0.10 -1.46 25.70
CA PRO A 185 0.03 -0.80 24.40
C PRO A 185 0.14 -1.85 23.28
N ALA A 186 -0.93 -2.00 22.49
CA ALA A 186 -1.13 -3.17 21.65
C ALA A 186 -0.05 -3.35 20.56
N PHE A 187 0.70 -2.27 20.31
CA PHE A 187 1.80 -2.15 19.38
C PHE A 187 3.05 -2.93 19.84
N GLU A 188 3.22 -3.21 21.14
CA GLU A 188 4.35 -3.99 21.67
C GLU A 188 4.20 -5.51 21.47
N ARG A 189 3.04 -6.00 21.02
CA ARG A 189 2.77 -7.43 20.81
C ARG A 189 2.46 -7.72 19.35
N PRO A 190 3.32 -8.48 18.63
CA PRO A 190 3.00 -8.95 17.29
C PRO A 190 1.65 -9.66 17.26
N LEU A 191 0.78 -9.24 16.34
CA LEU A 191 -0.47 -9.94 16.08
C LEU A 191 -0.16 -11.38 15.66
N ARG A 192 -0.89 -12.35 16.22
CA ARG A 192 -0.63 -13.77 15.95
C ARG A 192 -0.89 -14.10 14.49
N THR A 193 0.18 -14.26 13.73
CA THR A 193 0.14 -14.86 12.40
C THR A 193 -0.29 -16.32 12.52
N LEU A 194 -1.27 -16.72 11.70
CA LEU A 194 -1.56 -18.14 11.54
C LEU A 194 -0.52 -18.75 10.59
N GLY A 195 0.12 -19.84 11.03
CA GLY A 195 0.67 -20.83 10.11
C GLY A 195 -0.46 -21.47 9.29
N GLU A 196 -0.14 -22.23 8.24
CA GLU A 196 -1.13 -22.73 7.29
C GLU A 196 -2.22 -23.58 7.98
N PHE A 197 -3.40 -23.00 8.16
CA PHE A 197 -4.49 -23.59 8.95
C PHE A 197 -5.71 -23.95 8.09
N ASN A 198 -5.98 -25.24 8.00
CA ASN A 198 -7.21 -25.81 7.44
C ASN A 198 -8.35 -25.73 8.45
N GLY A 199 -8.86 -24.52 8.68
CA GLY A 199 -9.98 -24.26 9.60
C GLY A 199 -10.81 -23.05 9.19
N SER A 200 -12.12 -23.12 9.44
CA SER A 200 -13.13 -22.14 9.04
C SER A 200 -13.26 -20.98 10.04
N ALA A 201 -12.18 -20.22 10.23
CA ALA A 201 -12.22 -18.90 10.88
C ALA A 201 -12.37 -17.78 9.84
N LEU A 202 -12.94 -16.63 10.23
CA LEU A 202 -13.07 -15.45 9.36
C LEU A 202 -11.67 -14.93 8.94
N ARG A 203 -11.32 -15.14 7.67
CA ARG A 203 -10.02 -14.77 7.08
C ARG A 203 -10.02 -13.32 6.61
N LEU A 204 -9.55 -12.38 7.43
CA LEU A 204 -9.33 -11.00 7.00
C LEU A 204 -8.05 -10.92 6.16
N CYS A 205 -8.20 -10.87 4.82
CA CYS A 205 -7.10 -11.02 3.87
C CYS A 205 -6.66 -9.67 3.24
N ILE A 206 -6.22 -8.71 4.07
CA ILE A 206 -5.76 -7.39 3.60
C ILE A 206 -4.39 -7.51 2.91
N THR A 207 -4.38 -7.89 1.63
CA THR A 207 -3.18 -7.85 0.79
C THR A 207 -3.03 -6.49 0.11
N ALA A 208 -1.82 -5.93 0.09
CA ALA A 208 -1.43 -4.79 -0.76
C ALA A 208 -1.38 -5.14 -2.28
N SER A 209 -2.26 -6.03 -2.73
CA SER A 209 -2.41 -6.57 -4.09
C SER A 209 -3.73 -7.33 -4.23
N PHE A 210 -4.84 -6.85 -3.62
CA PHE A 210 -6.17 -7.48 -3.76
C PHE A 210 -6.80 -7.13 -5.12
N TRP A 211 -6.07 -7.36 -6.21
CA TRP A 211 -6.40 -6.86 -7.55
C TRP A 211 -6.00 -7.88 -8.63
N ALA A 212 -6.88 -8.86 -8.82
CA ALA A 212 -6.94 -9.71 -10.00
C ALA A 212 -8.43 -9.94 -10.30
N GLN A 213 -8.82 -9.76 -11.57
CA GLN A 213 -10.16 -10.11 -12.03
C GLN A 213 -10.28 -11.63 -12.10
N ASP A 214 -11.36 -12.18 -11.55
CA ASP A 214 -12.20 -13.08 -12.35
C ASP A 214 -13.64 -13.09 -11.81
N ALA A 215 -14.61 -12.99 -12.71
CA ALA A 215 -16.04 -12.91 -12.37
C ALA A 215 -16.76 -14.12 -12.98
N ALA A 216 -16.62 -15.29 -12.34
CA ALA A 216 -17.09 -16.58 -12.86
C ALA A 216 -18.05 -17.31 -11.89
N ALA A 217 -19.33 -16.96 -12.01
CA ALA A 217 -20.53 -17.78 -11.75
C ALA A 217 -20.55 -18.81 -10.58
N ARG A 218 -21.37 -18.51 -9.55
CA ARG A 218 -22.60 -19.23 -9.13
C ARG A 218 -23.15 -18.53 -7.86
N VAL A 219 -24.41 -18.08 -7.76
CA VAL A 219 -25.74 -18.68 -8.03
C VAL A 219 -26.20 -19.56 -6.85
N TRP A 220 -27.21 -19.04 -6.14
CA TRP A 220 -27.78 -19.44 -4.84
C TRP A 220 -26.87 -19.16 -3.63
#